data_AF-A0A0C3EJK4-F1
#
_entry.id   AF-A0A0C3EJK4-F1
#
_cell.length_a   1.000
_cell.length_b   1.000
_cell.length_c   1.000
_cell.angle_alpha   90.00
_cell.angle_beta   90.00
_cell.angle_gamma   90.00
#
_symmetry.space_group_name_H-M   'P 1'
#
loop_
_entity.id
_entity.type
_entity.pdbx_description
1 polymer ?
#
loop_
_entity_poly.entity_id
_entity_poly.type
_entity_poly.pdbx_seq_one_letter_code
_entity_poly.pdbx_strand_id
1 'polypeptide(L)'
;MPASLTSLAEDTLIDIFALLTIRDVLRIRSTCKALNLLTRDKLLWIQLLRTLATDQNTPLPLYRKSIDSLDASQIEALTLRGLHLARDWDRGIVQPRSLVRLDLPRCITWVRIVSARWLFVASSDALTSSLICWDINAVFKGDDKPTAECFFSGPIKTGEVEMQTDGLVIALAVESRIPATEIISLRRQKDDVVFVSLGRLSGVSFIRLLHGDFVGCALLDGESVPHFVNWRTKIRYPLAGPPTPHRSSLAMTIWGDYIVVVRSYDVQLFTRPSSSPPRLLETFEFGRFVWEVAIIHGSARKESLEGIFPRNVREDADNVISFIITHEYDAFLYVIESDLSFYAQSPHDNLTMRFKRTYELTHGWMHPAWHLRVGLTGHRITWISGGRKKNVDSPALLSSNLNIDGSGGCDGDDLVPLLQAEIDIGNAEIFPALWAFPQFDCDEALGVLVLGNVFGELAVCDYMPVPMDTSIIIHESPGGGLPDTVPFDKMYASWDTVAKTGLQIPTHWSNDWANLGSRHMLRWEGTPGDRAWLLEYAFHFLGRPEPILYRDPGNGDEVLFRAGGLYFLLGDDGEDDIYVYSADLTLSDILGNGSMLWPEKRLERRDGIVGLNRKIGEVLLQRPI
;
A
#
# COMPACT_ATOMS: atom_id res chain seq x y z
N MET A 1 42.42 -48.57 -5.36
CA MET A 1 41.33 -47.98 -6.16
C MET A 1 40.86 -46.74 -5.45
N PRO A 2 40.62 -45.60 -6.12
CA PRO A 2 40.02 -44.44 -5.47
C PRO A 2 38.63 -44.84 -4.93
N ALA A 3 38.32 -44.44 -3.70
CA ALA A 3 37.00 -44.66 -3.12
C ALA A 3 35.96 -43.93 -3.98
N SER A 4 34.88 -44.63 -4.36
CA SER A 4 33.80 -44.02 -5.14
C SER A 4 32.97 -43.12 -4.23
N LEU A 5 32.65 -41.89 -4.66
CA LEU A 5 31.76 -41.02 -3.90
C LEU A 5 30.42 -41.70 -3.59
N THR A 6 29.92 -42.51 -4.53
CA THR A 6 28.68 -43.28 -4.40
C THR A 6 28.76 -44.46 -3.42
N SER A 7 29.92 -44.71 -2.79
CA SER A 7 30.03 -45.73 -1.74
C SER A 7 29.78 -45.19 -0.33
N LEU A 8 29.60 -43.88 -0.19
CA LEU A 8 29.16 -43.25 1.07
C LEU A 8 27.66 -43.49 1.29
N ALA A 9 27.21 -43.41 2.54
CA ALA A 9 25.80 -43.46 2.88
C ALA A 9 25.06 -42.23 2.31
N GLU A 10 23.78 -42.41 1.94
CA GLU A 10 22.98 -41.38 1.26
C GLU A 10 22.80 -40.11 2.10
N ASP A 11 22.60 -40.26 3.40
CA ASP A 11 22.53 -39.18 4.39
C ASP A 11 23.81 -38.33 4.42
N THR A 12 24.97 -39.00 4.45
CA THR A 12 26.29 -38.37 4.41
C THR A 12 26.48 -37.60 3.10
N LEU A 13 26.01 -38.14 1.98
CA LEU A 13 26.07 -37.45 0.70
C LEU A 13 25.13 -36.25 0.62
N ILE A 14 23.93 -36.32 1.21
CA ILE A 14 23.00 -35.18 1.34
C ILE A 14 23.66 -34.07 2.14
N ASP A 15 24.25 -34.39 3.29
CA ASP A 15 24.96 -33.40 4.12
C ASP A 15 26.15 -32.77 3.37
N ILE A 16 26.92 -33.57 2.62
CA ILE A 16 28.00 -33.04 1.76
C ILE A 16 27.42 -32.12 0.68
N PHE A 17 26.33 -32.49 0.02
CA PHE A 17 25.73 -31.69 -1.06
C PHE A 17 25.06 -30.42 -0.56
N ALA A 18 24.57 -30.39 0.67
CA ALA A 18 24.02 -29.20 1.29
C ALA A 18 25.07 -28.11 1.58
N LEU A 19 26.35 -28.49 1.65
CA LEU A 19 27.49 -27.56 1.75
C LEU A 19 27.91 -26.97 0.39
N LEU A 20 27.33 -27.45 -0.72
CA LEU A 20 27.66 -26.98 -2.05
C LEU A 20 26.74 -25.86 -2.50
N THR A 21 27.19 -25.09 -3.50
CA THR A 21 26.29 -24.14 -4.15
C THR A 21 25.21 -24.89 -4.92
N ILE A 22 24.01 -24.30 -5.03
CA ILE A 22 22.90 -24.86 -5.83
C ILE A 22 23.36 -25.17 -7.27
N ARG A 23 24.23 -24.33 -7.85
CA ARG A 23 24.82 -24.55 -9.17
C ARG A 23 25.63 -25.85 -9.25
N ASP A 24 26.42 -26.15 -8.22
CA ASP A 24 27.24 -27.36 -8.18
C ASP A 24 26.39 -28.60 -7.95
N VAL A 25 25.33 -28.53 -7.14
CA VAL A 25 24.33 -29.60 -7.01
C VAL A 25 23.69 -29.92 -8.36
N LEU A 26 23.29 -28.91 -9.13
CA LEU A 26 22.75 -29.09 -10.48
C LEU A 26 23.78 -29.66 -11.47
N ARG A 27 25.08 -29.37 -11.30
CA ARG A 27 26.14 -30.01 -12.10
C ARG A 27 26.34 -31.47 -11.71
N ILE A 28 26.38 -31.78 -10.41
CA ILE A 28 26.50 -33.13 -9.88
C ILE A 28 25.37 -34.02 -10.39
N ARG A 29 24.14 -33.48 -10.46
CA ARG A 29 22.97 -34.15 -11.05
C ARG A 29 23.20 -34.69 -12.46
N SER A 30 24.06 -34.04 -13.25
CA SER A 30 24.35 -34.42 -14.64
C SER A 30 25.43 -35.50 -14.79
N THR A 31 26.05 -35.95 -13.68
CA THR A 31 27.21 -36.86 -13.74
C THR A 31 26.83 -38.34 -13.90
N CYS A 32 25.93 -38.86 -13.07
CA CYS A 32 25.46 -40.25 -13.14
C CYS A 32 24.04 -40.40 -12.60
N LYS A 33 23.38 -41.54 -12.88
CA LYS A 33 21.98 -41.79 -12.48
C LYS A 33 21.76 -41.77 -10.95
N ALA A 34 22.71 -42.32 -10.19
CA ALA A 34 22.61 -42.36 -8.73
C ALA A 34 22.64 -40.94 -8.13
N LEU A 35 23.58 -40.10 -8.58
CA LEU A 35 23.68 -38.70 -8.16
C LEU A 35 22.52 -37.85 -8.70
N ASN A 36 21.97 -38.19 -9.86
CA ASN A 36 20.75 -37.57 -10.37
C ASN A 36 19.56 -37.77 -9.44
N LEU A 37 19.37 -39.01 -8.95
CA LEU A 37 18.31 -39.35 -8.00
C LEU A 37 18.54 -38.64 -6.66
N LEU A 38 19.77 -38.72 -6.13
CA LEU A 38 20.10 -38.16 -4.82
C LEU A 38 19.99 -36.63 -4.77
N THR A 39 20.37 -35.93 -5.84
CA THR A 39 20.22 -34.46 -5.94
C THR A 39 18.78 -33.99 -6.16
N ARG A 40 17.81 -34.91 -6.20
CA ARG A 40 16.37 -34.62 -6.18
C ARG A 40 15.74 -34.93 -4.83
N ASP A 41 16.55 -35.29 -3.84
CA ASP A 41 16.05 -35.58 -2.51
C ASP A 41 15.44 -34.34 -1.85
N LYS A 42 14.30 -34.53 -1.17
CA LYS A 42 13.55 -33.45 -0.53
C LYS A 42 14.36 -32.75 0.56
N LEU A 43 15.08 -33.51 1.39
CA LEU A 43 15.83 -32.99 2.54
C LEU A 43 16.98 -32.09 2.09
N LEU A 44 17.67 -32.48 1.01
CA LEU A 44 18.71 -31.66 0.39
C LEU A 44 18.17 -30.26 0.01
N TRP A 45 17.04 -30.21 -0.70
CA TRP A 45 16.45 -28.93 -1.12
C TRP A 45 15.91 -28.11 0.05
N ILE A 46 15.40 -28.74 1.11
CA ILE A 46 15.05 -28.05 2.36
C ILE A 46 16.28 -27.37 2.98
N GLN A 47 17.42 -28.07 3.03
CA GLN A 47 18.66 -27.52 3.57
C GLN A 47 19.19 -26.37 2.70
N LEU A 48 19.18 -26.52 1.37
CA LEU A 48 19.60 -25.45 0.44
C LEU A 48 18.68 -24.23 0.51
N LEU A 49 17.36 -24.44 0.62
CA LEU A 49 16.39 -23.36 0.83
C LEU A 49 16.66 -22.62 2.14
N ARG A 50 17.02 -23.36 3.21
CA ARG A 50 17.40 -22.77 4.50
C ARG A 50 18.58 -21.85 4.35
N THR A 51 19.67 -22.35 3.78
CA THR A 51 20.90 -21.59 3.54
C THR A 51 20.61 -20.33 2.72
N LEU A 52 19.78 -20.43 1.68
CA LEU A 52 19.39 -19.28 0.87
C LEU A 52 18.61 -18.23 1.68
N ALA A 53 17.65 -18.67 2.50
CA ALA A 53 16.83 -17.79 3.31
C ALA A 53 17.63 -17.11 4.44
N THR A 54 18.49 -17.86 5.13
CA THR A 54 19.26 -17.36 6.28
C THR A 54 20.51 -16.60 5.87
N ASP A 55 21.31 -17.15 4.96
CA ASP A 55 22.66 -16.65 4.70
C ASP A 55 22.66 -15.55 3.63
N GLN A 56 21.70 -15.61 2.70
CA GLN A 56 21.55 -14.61 1.63
C GLN A 56 20.36 -13.67 1.88
N ASN A 57 19.67 -13.80 3.02
CA ASN A 57 18.50 -13.00 3.37
C ASN A 57 17.44 -12.97 2.24
N THR A 58 17.25 -14.10 1.57
CA THR A 58 16.34 -14.19 0.42
C THR A 58 14.90 -14.26 0.91
N PRO A 59 14.00 -13.37 0.45
CA PRO A 59 12.61 -13.39 0.86
C PRO A 59 11.91 -14.66 0.37
N LEU A 60 11.12 -15.28 1.24
CA LEU A 60 10.31 -16.45 0.91
C LEU A 60 8.81 -16.12 0.99
N PRO A 61 7.97 -16.69 0.12
CA PRO A 61 6.55 -16.40 0.11
C PRO A 61 5.88 -16.79 1.44
N LEU A 62 5.11 -15.87 2.04
CA LEU A 62 4.40 -16.09 3.31
C LEU A 62 3.29 -17.14 3.20
N TYR A 63 2.65 -17.21 2.04
CA TYR A 63 1.38 -17.92 1.84
C TYR A 63 1.53 -19.33 1.27
N ARG A 64 2.67 -19.98 1.53
CA ARG A 64 2.94 -21.34 1.07
C ARG A 64 2.40 -22.38 2.05
N LYS A 65 2.13 -23.58 1.55
CA LYS A 65 1.85 -24.72 2.43
C LYS A 65 3.07 -25.01 3.31
N SER A 66 2.86 -25.69 4.45
CA SER A 66 3.95 -26.21 5.28
C SER A 66 4.94 -26.98 4.41
N ILE A 67 6.23 -26.81 4.66
CA ILE A 67 7.29 -27.48 3.87
C ILE A 67 7.16 -29.01 3.91
N ASP A 68 6.55 -29.55 4.96
CA ASP A 68 6.25 -30.98 5.10
C ASP A 68 5.26 -31.47 4.05
N SER A 69 4.34 -30.61 3.62
CA SER A 69 3.32 -30.91 2.60
C SER A 69 3.79 -30.68 1.16
N LEU A 70 4.90 -29.96 0.96
CA LEU A 70 5.47 -29.74 -0.36
C LEU A 70 6.27 -30.97 -0.81
N ASP A 71 6.21 -31.33 -2.09
CA ASP A 71 7.10 -32.34 -2.64
C ASP A 71 8.51 -31.78 -2.94
N ALA A 72 9.45 -32.66 -3.27
CA ALA A 72 10.83 -32.26 -3.54
C ALA A 72 10.96 -31.29 -4.73
N SER A 73 10.13 -31.47 -5.76
CA SER A 73 10.18 -30.65 -6.97
C SER A 73 9.66 -29.23 -6.72
N GLN A 74 8.63 -29.10 -5.87
CA GLN A 74 8.10 -27.82 -5.42
C GLN A 74 9.12 -27.03 -4.58
N ILE A 75 9.82 -27.71 -3.65
CA ILE A 75 10.87 -27.07 -2.83
C ILE A 75 12.07 -26.69 -3.68
N GLU A 76 12.46 -27.55 -4.64
CA GLU A 76 13.49 -27.22 -5.61
C GLU A 76 13.11 -25.99 -6.43
N ALA A 77 11.89 -25.93 -6.98
CA ALA A 77 11.42 -24.80 -7.76
C ALA A 77 11.42 -23.50 -6.94
N LEU A 78 10.98 -23.56 -5.68
CA LEU A 78 11.01 -22.42 -4.77
C LEU A 78 12.45 -21.96 -4.48
N THR A 79 13.36 -22.90 -4.21
CA THR A 79 14.78 -22.62 -3.98
C THR A 79 15.44 -21.96 -5.20
N LEU A 80 15.20 -22.50 -6.39
CA LEU A 80 15.74 -21.95 -7.64
C LEU A 80 15.17 -20.57 -7.93
N ARG A 81 13.87 -20.36 -7.68
CA ARG A 81 13.21 -19.06 -7.85
C ARG A 81 13.84 -18.02 -6.90
N GLY A 82 13.93 -18.31 -5.60
CA GLY A 82 14.55 -17.39 -4.64
C GLY A 82 15.99 -17.03 -5.02
N LEU A 83 16.80 -18.02 -5.44
CA LEU A 83 18.20 -17.80 -5.84
C LEU A 83 18.30 -16.88 -7.06
N HIS A 84 17.45 -17.12 -8.06
CA HIS A 84 17.44 -16.30 -9.27
C HIS A 84 16.99 -14.86 -8.98
N LEU A 85 16.00 -14.66 -8.11
CA LEU A 85 15.56 -13.34 -7.67
C LEU A 85 16.69 -12.61 -6.98
N ALA A 86 17.24 -13.22 -5.91
CA ALA A 86 18.32 -12.62 -5.12
C ALA A 86 19.46 -12.13 -6.04
N ARG A 87 19.91 -13.00 -6.95
CA ARG A 87 20.99 -12.67 -7.89
C ARG A 87 20.62 -11.58 -8.89
N ASP A 88 19.43 -11.63 -9.50
CA ASP A 88 19.04 -10.67 -10.53
C ASP A 88 18.85 -9.28 -9.88
N TRP A 89 18.33 -9.24 -8.66
CA TRP A 89 18.27 -8.01 -7.88
C TRP A 89 19.62 -7.48 -7.41
N ASP A 90 20.54 -8.33 -6.97
CA ASP A 90 21.89 -7.92 -6.54
C ASP A 90 22.69 -7.28 -7.69
N ARG A 91 22.31 -7.57 -8.94
CA ARG A 91 22.88 -6.94 -10.14
C ARG A 91 22.31 -5.57 -10.44
N GLY A 92 21.27 -5.15 -9.73
CA GLY A 92 20.60 -3.85 -9.93
C GLY A 92 19.78 -3.75 -11.22
N ILE A 93 19.58 -4.85 -11.96
CA ILE A 93 18.80 -4.87 -13.20
C ILE A 93 17.82 -6.03 -13.14
N VAL A 94 16.53 -5.70 -13.08
CA VAL A 94 15.45 -6.68 -13.02
C VAL A 94 14.50 -6.46 -14.19
N GLN A 95 14.57 -7.38 -15.16
CA GLN A 95 13.79 -7.33 -16.40
C GLN A 95 12.65 -8.35 -16.36
N PRO A 96 11.43 -7.97 -16.79
CA PRO A 96 10.30 -8.86 -16.82
C PRO A 96 10.59 -9.98 -17.82
N ARG A 97 10.42 -11.22 -17.37
CA ARG A 97 10.52 -12.43 -18.19
C ARG A 97 9.22 -12.67 -18.94
N SER A 98 8.11 -12.36 -18.27
CA SER A 98 6.76 -12.40 -18.81
C SER A 98 6.05 -11.10 -18.46
N LEU A 99 5.32 -10.56 -19.44
CA LEU A 99 4.54 -9.34 -19.32
C LEU A 99 3.20 -9.58 -19.99
N VAL A 100 2.12 -9.48 -19.22
CA VAL A 100 0.75 -9.60 -19.74
C VAL A 100 0.04 -8.27 -19.52
N ARG A 101 -0.50 -7.71 -20.60
CA ARG A 101 -1.36 -6.51 -20.55
C ARG A 101 -2.82 -6.93 -20.61
N LEU A 102 -3.60 -6.33 -19.72
CA LEU A 102 -5.05 -6.41 -19.69
C LEU A 102 -5.59 -4.97 -19.77
N ASP A 103 -6.50 -4.71 -20.69
CA ASP A 103 -7.13 -3.39 -20.84
C ASP A 103 -8.53 -3.43 -20.24
N LEU A 104 -8.75 -2.64 -19.20
CA LEU A 104 -10.02 -2.52 -18.49
C LEU A 104 -10.78 -1.28 -18.95
N PRO A 105 -12.12 -1.31 -18.92
CA PRO A 105 -12.94 -0.22 -19.44
C PRO A 105 -12.91 1.06 -18.58
N ARG A 106 -12.36 1.00 -17.36
CA ARG A 106 -12.30 2.14 -16.43
C ARG A 106 -10.96 2.22 -15.71
N CYS A 107 -10.76 3.35 -15.04
CA CYS A 107 -9.58 3.67 -14.26
C CYS A 107 -9.28 2.60 -13.21
N ILE A 108 -8.03 2.17 -13.09
CA ILE A 108 -7.62 1.25 -12.03
C ILE A 108 -7.36 2.09 -10.77
N THR A 109 -8.22 1.94 -9.78
CA THR A 109 -8.16 2.73 -8.55
C THR A 109 -7.59 1.97 -7.36
N TRP A 110 -7.51 0.64 -7.47
CA TRP A 110 -6.92 -0.20 -6.44
C TRP A 110 -6.48 -1.53 -7.03
N VAL A 111 -5.33 -2.03 -6.56
CA VAL A 111 -4.80 -3.34 -6.95
C VAL A 111 -4.15 -4.03 -5.76
N ARG A 112 -4.36 -5.34 -5.64
CA ARG A 112 -3.68 -6.19 -4.65
C ARG A 112 -3.36 -7.58 -5.19
N ILE A 113 -2.15 -8.03 -4.89
CA ILE A 113 -1.73 -9.42 -5.01
C ILE A 113 -1.96 -10.08 -3.66
N VAL A 114 -2.69 -11.20 -3.65
CA VAL A 114 -2.99 -11.92 -2.41
C VAL A 114 -2.66 -13.38 -2.55
N SER A 115 -1.94 -13.87 -1.55
CA SER A 115 -1.54 -15.26 -1.47
C SER A 115 -0.88 -15.75 -2.74
N ALA A 116 -0.01 -14.93 -3.35
CA ALA A 116 0.80 -15.34 -4.48
C ALA A 116 0.02 -15.81 -5.74
N ARG A 117 -1.31 -15.67 -5.75
CA ARG A 117 -2.20 -16.33 -6.72
C ARG A 117 -3.30 -15.42 -7.21
N TRP A 118 -3.95 -14.72 -6.28
CA TRP A 118 -5.10 -13.91 -6.60
C TRP A 118 -4.66 -12.49 -6.90
N LEU A 119 -5.07 -11.99 -8.07
CA LEU A 119 -4.96 -10.59 -8.41
C LEU A 119 -6.35 -9.95 -8.29
N PHE A 120 -6.50 -9.03 -7.35
CA PHE A 120 -7.69 -8.19 -7.24
C PHE A 120 -7.43 -6.83 -7.85
N VAL A 121 -8.37 -6.37 -8.68
CA VAL A 121 -8.32 -5.04 -9.28
C VAL A 121 -9.68 -4.39 -9.14
N ALA A 122 -9.69 -3.17 -8.62
CA ALA A 122 -10.84 -2.29 -8.73
C ALA A 122 -10.71 -1.42 -9.97
N SER A 123 -11.65 -1.56 -10.90
CA SER A 123 -11.80 -0.71 -12.08
C SER A 123 -13.02 0.19 -11.88
N SER A 124 -12.78 1.49 -11.72
CA SER A 124 -13.76 2.44 -11.19
C SER A 124 -13.90 3.67 -12.08
N ASP A 125 -15.12 4.19 -12.14
CA ASP A 125 -15.44 5.53 -12.61
C ASP A 125 -16.21 6.28 -11.51
N ALA A 126 -16.69 7.50 -11.80
CA ALA A 126 -17.41 8.30 -10.82
C ALA A 126 -18.75 7.68 -10.33
N LEU A 127 -19.30 6.70 -11.05
CA LEU A 127 -20.64 6.16 -10.84
C LEU A 127 -20.64 4.70 -10.42
N THR A 128 -19.65 3.94 -10.85
CA THR A 128 -19.62 2.49 -10.72
C THR A 128 -18.20 1.97 -10.62
N SER A 129 -18.06 0.85 -9.90
CA SER A 129 -16.84 0.06 -9.90
C SER A 129 -17.14 -1.38 -10.22
N SER A 130 -16.19 -2.05 -10.85
CA SER A 130 -16.05 -3.50 -10.77
C SER A 130 -14.86 -3.85 -9.89
N LEU A 131 -15.03 -4.88 -9.07
CA LEU A 131 -13.91 -5.59 -8.45
C LEU A 131 -13.76 -6.91 -9.19
N ILE A 132 -12.59 -7.09 -9.78
CA ILE A 132 -12.28 -8.22 -10.64
C ILE A 132 -11.18 -9.03 -9.98
N CYS A 133 -11.34 -10.36 -9.94
CA CYS A 133 -10.36 -11.29 -9.42
C CYS A 133 -9.86 -12.20 -10.56
N TRP A 134 -8.54 -12.25 -10.74
CA TRP A 134 -7.90 -13.23 -11.63
C TRP A 134 -7.03 -14.20 -10.83
N ASP A 135 -6.89 -15.41 -11.38
CA ASP A 135 -5.78 -16.29 -11.04
C ASP A 135 -4.56 -15.85 -11.88
N ILE A 136 -3.51 -15.35 -11.21
CA ILE A 136 -2.29 -14.82 -11.84
C ILE A 136 -1.66 -15.84 -12.79
N ASN A 137 -1.73 -17.13 -12.45
CA ASN A 137 -1.21 -18.19 -13.31
C ASN A 137 -2.03 -18.37 -14.59
N ALA A 138 -3.35 -18.17 -14.52
CA ALA A 138 -4.20 -18.21 -15.69
C ALA A 138 -3.86 -17.03 -16.61
N VAL A 139 -3.66 -15.83 -16.05
CA VAL A 139 -3.22 -14.64 -16.79
C VAL A 139 -1.91 -14.89 -17.53
N PHE A 140 -0.89 -15.45 -16.88
CA PHE A 140 0.39 -15.78 -17.55
C PHE A 140 0.28 -16.89 -18.60
N LYS A 141 -0.79 -17.69 -18.57
CA LYS A 141 -1.11 -18.68 -19.62
C LYS A 141 -1.91 -18.08 -20.77
N GLY A 142 -2.20 -16.78 -20.73
CA GLY A 142 -3.00 -16.07 -21.72
C GLY A 142 -4.51 -16.18 -21.51
N ASP A 143 -4.96 -16.59 -20.32
CA ASP A 143 -6.37 -16.54 -19.95
C ASP A 143 -6.69 -15.17 -19.35
N ASP A 144 -7.40 -14.35 -20.11
CA ASP A 144 -7.83 -13.01 -19.71
C ASP A 144 -9.17 -13.02 -18.95
N LYS A 145 -9.83 -14.19 -18.85
CA LYS A 145 -11.14 -14.31 -18.22
C LYS A 145 -11.02 -14.14 -16.69
N PRO A 146 -11.80 -13.23 -16.09
CA PRO A 146 -11.88 -13.14 -14.64
C PRO A 146 -12.34 -14.44 -14.01
N THR A 147 -11.71 -14.80 -12.89
CA THR A 147 -12.14 -15.90 -12.02
C THR A 147 -13.44 -15.53 -11.30
N ALA A 148 -13.54 -14.27 -10.85
CA ALA A 148 -14.74 -13.72 -10.23
C ALA A 148 -14.85 -12.22 -10.50
N GLU A 149 -16.07 -11.70 -10.55
CA GLU A 149 -16.32 -10.26 -10.69
C GLU A 149 -17.56 -9.86 -9.88
N CYS A 150 -17.54 -8.68 -9.26
CA CYS A 150 -18.71 -8.04 -8.67
C CYS A 150 -18.69 -6.53 -8.89
N PHE A 151 -19.84 -5.86 -8.67
CA PHE A 151 -20.03 -4.46 -9.00
C PHE A 151 -20.49 -3.63 -7.80
N PHE A 152 -20.11 -2.36 -7.78
CA PHE A 152 -20.44 -1.39 -6.75
C PHE A 152 -21.01 -0.11 -7.35
N SER A 153 -21.82 0.60 -6.57
CA SER A 153 -22.54 1.80 -6.98
C SER A 153 -21.73 3.10 -6.91
N GLY A 154 -20.40 3.01 -6.93
CA GLY A 154 -19.50 4.15 -6.87
C GLY A 154 -18.03 3.72 -6.79
N PRO A 155 -17.08 4.66 -6.90
CA PRO A 155 -15.67 4.35 -7.03
C PRO A 155 -15.10 3.71 -5.76
N ILE A 156 -14.34 2.63 -5.92
CA ILE A 156 -13.51 2.07 -4.85
C ILE A 156 -12.27 2.94 -4.71
N LYS A 157 -12.07 3.54 -3.53
CA LYS A 157 -10.95 4.46 -3.27
C LYS A 157 -9.78 3.78 -2.58
N THR A 158 -10.10 2.93 -1.61
CA THR A 158 -9.12 2.20 -0.80
C THR A 158 -9.68 0.84 -0.48
N GLY A 159 -8.79 -0.10 -0.19
CA GLY A 159 -9.18 -1.43 0.21
C GLY A 159 -8.05 -2.12 0.92
N GLU A 160 -8.42 -3.01 1.84
CA GLU A 160 -7.51 -3.92 2.50
C GLU A 160 -8.04 -5.35 2.37
N VAL A 161 -7.10 -6.28 2.33
CA VAL A 161 -7.38 -7.69 2.10
C VAL A 161 -6.60 -8.52 3.09
N GLU A 162 -7.28 -9.50 3.69
CA GLU A 162 -6.70 -10.36 4.70
C GLU A 162 -7.10 -11.80 4.42
N MET A 163 -6.15 -12.70 4.64
CA MET A 163 -6.46 -14.11 4.67
C MET A 163 -6.92 -14.54 6.05
N GLN A 164 -8.15 -15.03 6.16
CA GLN A 164 -8.73 -15.54 7.40
C GLN A 164 -8.95 -17.06 7.32
N THR A 165 -9.27 -17.67 8.46
CA THR A 165 -9.53 -19.12 8.56
C THR A 165 -10.63 -19.59 7.62
N ASP A 166 -11.64 -18.75 7.40
CA ASP A 166 -12.83 -19.07 6.61
C ASP A 166 -12.70 -18.66 5.14
N GLY A 167 -11.55 -18.11 4.76
CA GLY A 167 -11.24 -17.64 3.42
C GLY A 167 -10.72 -16.21 3.38
N LEU A 168 -10.61 -15.69 2.17
CA LEU A 168 -10.12 -14.35 1.91
C LEU A 168 -11.23 -13.34 2.17
N VAL A 169 -10.94 -12.33 2.99
CA VAL A 169 -11.85 -11.23 3.32
C VAL A 169 -11.28 -9.93 2.78
N ILE A 170 -12.14 -9.10 2.19
CA ILE A 170 -11.78 -7.82 1.57
C ILE A 170 -12.69 -6.75 2.17
N ALA A 171 -12.09 -5.65 2.61
CA ALA A 171 -12.79 -4.44 3.03
C ALA A 171 -12.52 -3.35 1.99
N LEU A 172 -13.57 -2.83 1.35
CA LEU A 172 -13.47 -1.85 0.27
C LEU A 172 -14.23 -0.58 0.63
N ALA A 173 -13.54 0.56 0.69
CA ALA A 173 -14.21 1.86 0.79
C ALA A 173 -14.78 2.24 -0.57
N VAL A 174 -16.10 2.15 -0.67
CA VAL A 174 -16.90 2.56 -1.83
C VAL A 174 -17.38 3.99 -1.59
N GLU A 175 -16.93 4.89 -2.44
CA GLU A 175 -17.42 6.26 -2.41
C GLU A 175 -18.88 6.28 -2.89
N SER A 176 -19.75 6.87 -2.07
CA SER A 176 -21.13 7.17 -2.44
C SER A 176 -21.55 8.40 -1.64
N ARG A 177 -22.82 8.83 -1.77
CA ARG A 177 -23.31 9.99 -0.98
C ARG A 177 -23.09 9.85 0.52
N ILE A 178 -23.24 8.61 1.01
CA ILE A 178 -22.85 8.24 2.35
C ILE A 178 -21.72 7.23 2.15
N PRO A 179 -20.45 7.65 2.30
CA PRO A 179 -19.32 6.76 2.13
C PRO A 179 -19.56 5.46 2.89
N ALA A 180 -19.28 4.32 2.27
CA ALA A 180 -19.55 3.04 2.88
C ALA A 180 -18.40 2.08 2.62
N THR A 181 -18.12 1.24 3.60
CA THR A 181 -17.19 0.13 3.43
C THR A 181 -17.96 -1.15 3.23
N GLU A 182 -17.73 -1.81 2.10
CA GLU A 182 -18.25 -3.15 1.82
C GLU A 182 -17.25 -4.19 2.30
N ILE A 183 -17.72 -5.15 3.11
CA ILE A 183 -16.96 -6.31 3.55
C ILE A 183 -17.44 -7.49 2.73
N ILE A 184 -16.55 -8.06 1.94
CA ILE A 184 -16.84 -9.18 1.06
C ILE A 184 -15.81 -10.29 1.28
N SER A 185 -16.12 -11.48 0.79
CA SER A 185 -15.22 -12.63 0.84
C SER A 185 -15.20 -13.35 -0.48
N LEU A 186 -14.01 -13.81 -0.90
CA LEU A 186 -13.85 -14.68 -2.05
C LEU A 186 -14.02 -16.13 -1.60
N ARG A 187 -15.02 -16.82 -2.15
CA ARG A 187 -15.39 -18.19 -1.74
C ARG A 187 -15.56 -19.10 -2.93
N ARG A 188 -15.38 -20.40 -2.72
CA ARG A 188 -15.67 -21.42 -3.74
C ARG A 188 -17.09 -21.95 -3.57
N GLN A 189 -17.91 -21.87 -4.61
CA GLN A 189 -19.29 -22.36 -4.64
C GLN A 189 -19.50 -23.21 -5.90
N LYS A 190 -19.76 -24.52 -5.72
CA LYS A 190 -20.03 -25.46 -6.83
C LYS A 190 -18.98 -25.38 -7.95
N ASP A 191 -17.70 -25.42 -7.57
CA ASP A 191 -16.51 -25.27 -8.42
C ASP A 191 -16.19 -23.86 -8.92
N ASP A 192 -17.14 -22.92 -8.89
CA ASP A 192 -16.88 -21.53 -9.22
C ASP A 192 -16.30 -20.76 -8.04
N VAL A 193 -15.55 -19.70 -8.33
CA VAL A 193 -15.10 -18.74 -7.33
C VAL A 193 -16.02 -17.52 -7.42
N VAL A 194 -16.59 -17.12 -6.30
CA VAL A 194 -17.58 -16.03 -6.25
C VAL A 194 -17.28 -15.08 -5.10
N PHE A 195 -17.68 -13.82 -5.28
CA PHE A 195 -17.70 -12.85 -4.19
C PHE A 195 -19.00 -12.97 -3.38
N VAL A 196 -18.86 -12.98 -2.07
CA VAL A 196 -19.98 -13.03 -1.11
C VAL A 196 -19.92 -11.83 -0.20
N SER A 197 -21.01 -11.05 -0.12
CA SER A 197 -21.10 -9.95 0.84
C SER A 197 -21.20 -10.51 2.26
N LEU A 198 -20.32 -10.04 3.14
CA LEU A 198 -20.31 -10.36 4.57
C LEU A 198 -20.97 -9.26 5.41
N GLY A 199 -20.94 -8.02 4.93
CA GLY A 199 -21.63 -6.90 5.57
C GLY A 199 -21.18 -5.54 5.05
N ARG A 200 -21.86 -4.49 5.49
CA ARG A 200 -21.59 -3.09 5.10
C ARG A 200 -21.40 -2.20 6.32
N LEU A 201 -20.50 -1.21 6.24
CA LEU A 201 -20.30 -0.17 7.25
C LEU A 201 -20.57 1.21 6.65
N SER A 202 -21.68 1.82 7.02
CA SER A 202 -22.01 3.19 6.61
C SER A 202 -21.14 4.22 7.35
N GLY A 203 -20.75 5.27 6.64
CA GLY A 203 -19.91 6.36 7.14
C GLY A 203 -18.41 6.09 7.05
N VAL A 204 -18.00 4.83 6.86
CA VAL A 204 -16.59 4.41 6.92
C VAL A 204 -15.93 4.59 5.56
N SER A 205 -14.82 5.33 5.50
CA SER A 205 -14.01 5.52 4.29
C SER A 205 -12.50 5.56 4.61
N PHE A 206 -11.68 5.43 3.56
CA PHE A 206 -10.21 5.36 3.66
C PHE A 206 -9.76 4.23 4.59
N ILE A 207 -9.95 2.99 4.14
CA ILE A 207 -9.51 1.81 4.87
C ILE A 207 -7.99 1.78 4.93
N ARG A 208 -7.47 1.61 6.16
CA ARG A 208 -6.03 1.54 6.46
C ARG A 208 -5.63 0.20 7.04
N LEU A 209 -6.58 -0.60 7.52
CA LEU A 209 -6.34 -1.89 8.15
C LEU A 209 -7.58 -2.78 8.01
N LEU A 210 -7.36 -4.06 7.72
CA LEU A 210 -8.32 -5.14 7.92
C LEU A 210 -7.62 -6.23 8.74
N HIS A 211 -8.17 -6.55 9.91
CA HIS A 211 -7.64 -7.63 10.75
C HIS A 211 -8.73 -8.35 11.53
N GLY A 212 -8.95 -9.62 11.22
CA GLY A 212 -10.05 -10.43 11.71
C GLY A 212 -11.40 -9.72 11.53
N ASP A 213 -12.06 -9.44 12.65
CA ASP A 213 -13.37 -8.79 12.68
C ASP A 213 -13.30 -7.26 12.67
N PHE A 214 -12.12 -6.67 12.52
CA PHE A 214 -11.93 -5.24 12.66
C PHE A 214 -11.45 -4.58 11.37
N VAL A 215 -11.98 -3.38 11.14
CA VAL A 215 -11.57 -2.47 10.07
C VAL A 215 -11.04 -1.20 10.72
N GLY A 216 -9.81 -0.82 10.39
CA GLY A 216 -9.25 0.49 10.70
C GLY A 216 -9.49 1.46 9.55
N CYS A 217 -10.03 2.64 9.84
CA CYS A 217 -10.32 3.67 8.83
C CYS A 217 -9.83 5.04 9.27
N ALA A 218 -9.49 5.89 8.30
CA ALA A 218 -9.04 7.26 8.56
C ALA A 218 -10.20 8.26 8.68
N LEU A 219 -11.35 7.95 8.06
CA LEU A 219 -12.54 8.81 8.04
C LEU A 219 -13.78 8.03 8.46
N LEU A 220 -14.56 8.61 9.38
CA LEU A 220 -15.87 8.10 9.79
C LEU A 220 -16.87 9.25 9.78
N ASP A 221 -17.98 9.09 9.04
CA ASP A 221 -19.06 10.07 8.96
C ASP A 221 -18.57 11.48 8.54
N GLY A 222 -17.49 11.51 7.73
CA GLY A 222 -16.82 12.73 7.27
C GLY A 222 -15.83 13.34 8.28
N GLU A 223 -15.72 12.77 9.49
CA GLU A 223 -14.76 13.21 10.50
C GLU A 223 -13.42 12.50 10.32
N SER A 224 -12.35 13.29 10.22
CA SER A 224 -10.97 12.82 10.04
C SER A 224 -10.35 12.23 11.31
N VAL A 225 -11.15 11.61 12.18
CA VAL A 225 -10.66 10.89 13.36
C VAL A 225 -10.47 9.42 12.99
N PRO A 226 -9.30 8.80 13.21
CA PRO A 226 -9.11 7.40 12.90
C PRO A 226 -10.02 6.56 13.79
N HIS A 227 -10.67 5.56 13.21
CA HIS A 227 -11.57 4.67 13.95
C HIS A 227 -11.18 3.22 13.73
N PHE A 228 -11.42 2.42 14.77
CA PHE A 228 -11.31 0.97 14.73
C PHE A 228 -12.71 0.39 14.90
N VAL A 229 -13.24 -0.25 13.87
CA VAL A 229 -14.65 -0.65 13.78
C VAL A 229 -14.73 -2.16 13.70
N ASN A 230 -15.41 -2.80 14.64
CA ASN A 230 -15.74 -4.21 14.50
C ASN A 230 -16.86 -4.34 13.47
N TRP A 231 -16.56 -4.95 12.32
CA TRP A 231 -17.49 -4.93 11.20
C TRP A 231 -18.66 -5.89 11.37
N ARG A 232 -18.55 -6.89 12.25
CA ARG A 232 -19.65 -7.81 12.60
C ARG A 232 -20.61 -7.20 13.59
N THR A 233 -20.09 -6.67 14.70
CA THR A 233 -20.91 -6.10 15.79
C THR A 233 -21.29 -4.64 15.56
N LYS A 234 -20.65 -3.98 14.58
CA LYS A 234 -20.79 -2.55 14.26
C LYS A 234 -20.34 -1.61 15.39
N ILE A 235 -19.67 -2.13 16.42
CA ILE A 235 -19.09 -1.33 17.50
C ILE A 235 -17.92 -0.51 16.93
N ARG A 236 -17.90 0.78 17.24
CA ARG A 236 -16.92 1.76 16.74
C ARG A 236 -16.08 2.28 17.89
N TYR A 237 -14.77 2.28 17.72
CA TYR A 237 -13.82 2.81 18.70
C TYR A 237 -13.07 3.98 18.07
N PRO A 238 -13.32 5.24 18.51
CA PRO A 238 -12.49 6.37 18.08
C PRO A 238 -11.08 6.20 18.63
N LEU A 239 -10.08 6.29 17.75
CA LEU A 239 -8.66 6.32 18.12
C LEU A 239 -8.21 7.78 18.26
N ALA A 240 -8.85 8.47 19.19
CA ALA A 240 -8.59 9.88 19.47
C ALA A 240 -7.50 10.00 20.54
N GLY A 241 -6.43 10.73 20.20
CA GLY A 241 -5.51 11.29 21.18
C GLY A 241 -5.95 12.69 21.63
N PRO A 242 -5.05 13.48 22.23
CA PRO A 242 -5.25 14.91 22.40
C PRO A 242 -5.65 15.55 21.05
N PRO A 243 -6.49 16.60 21.05
CA PRO A 243 -6.88 17.28 19.82
C PRO A 243 -5.62 17.80 19.10
N THR A 244 -5.28 17.17 17.99
CA THR A 244 -4.24 17.62 17.07
C THR A 244 -4.88 18.23 15.82
N PRO A 245 -4.25 19.24 15.18
CA PRO A 245 -4.73 19.81 13.94
C PRO A 245 -4.70 18.81 12.77
N HIS A 246 -3.86 17.77 12.87
CA HIS A 246 -3.73 16.70 11.88
C HIS A 246 -4.34 15.41 12.42
N ARG A 247 -5.62 15.20 12.13
CA ARG A 247 -6.35 14.07 12.73
C ARG A 247 -6.26 12.78 11.91
N SER A 248 -6.09 12.86 10.60
CA SER A 248 -6.20 11.68 9.75
C SER A 248 -5.02 10.72 9.87
N SER A 249 -5.31 9.45 9.59
CA SER A 249 -4.32 8.37 9.54
C SER A 249 -3.83 8.15 8.11
N LEU A 250 -2.50 8.12 7.95
CA LEU A 250 -1.82 7.72 6.72
C LEU A 250 -1.74 6.20 6.60
N ALA A 251 -1.46 5.52 7.72
CA ALA A 251 -1.42 4.07 7.81
C ALA A 251 -1.88 3.61 9.19
N MET A 252 -2.37 2.38 9.26
CA MET A 252 -2.78 1.75 10.50
C MET A 252 -2.37 0.28 10.48
N THR A 253 -1.95 -0.26 11.61
CA THR A 253 -1.68 -1.69 11.71
C THR A 253 -1.89 -2.22 13.12
N ILE A 254 -1.86 -3.54 13.25
CA ILE A 254 -1.78 -4.22 14.54
C ILE A 254 -0.37 -4.77 14.73
N TRP A 255 0.18 -4.47 15.90
CA TRP A 255 1.49 -4.92 16.33
C TRP A 255 1.35 -5.50 17.75
N GLY A 256 1.32 -6.83 17.85
CA GLY A 256 1.00 -7.52 19.10
C GLY A 256 -0.37 -7.10 19.66
N ASP A 257 -0.37 -6.58 20.89
CA ASP A 257 -1.55 -6.07 21.58
C ASP A 257 -1.80 -4.57 21.33
N TYR A 258 -1.09 -3.98 20.37
CA TYR A 258 -1.19 -2.56 20.04
C TYR A 258 -1.88 -2.33 18.69
N ILE A 259 -2.65 -1.26 18.62
CA ILE A 259 -3.06 -0.63 17.37
C ILE A 259 -2.09 0.52 17.14
N VAL A 260 -1.39 0.49 16.03
CA VAL A 260 -0.47 1.55 15.61
C VAL A 260 -1.17 2.42 14.59
N VAL A 261 -1.26 3.72 14.86
CA VAL A 261 -1.81 4.71 13.95
C VAL A 261 -0.71 5.66 13.55
N VAL A 262 -0.34 5.68 12.28
CA VAL A 262 0.64 6.63 11.75
C VAL A 262 -0.09 7.81 11.12
N ARG A 263 0.27 9.02 11.54
CA ARG A 263 -0.24 10.30 11.05
C ARG A 263 0.88 11.08 10.37
N SER A 264 0.56 12.27 9.88
CA SER A 264 1.54 13.13 9.21
C SER A 264 2.69 13.62 10.08
N TYR A 265 2.56 13.61 11.40
CA TYR A 265 3.60 14.12 12.31
C TYR A 265 3.99 13.17 13.43
N ASP A 266 3.17 12.14 13.66
CA ASP A 266 3.33 11.27 14.80
C ASP A 266 2.92 9.83 14.50
N VAL A 267 3.41 8.94 15.35
CA VAL A 267 2.90 7.58 15.52
C VAL A 267 2.23 7.50 16.88
N GLN A 268 0.98 7.04 16.90
CA GLN A 268 0.22 6.81 18.12
C GLN A 268 0.03 5.32 18.35
N LEU A 269 0.29 4.88 19.57
CA LEU A 269 0.06 3.51 20.02
C LEU A 269 -1.16 3.43 20.91
N PHE A 270 -2.12 2.59 20.56
CA PHE A 270 -3.31 2.34 21.37
C PHE A 270 -3.36 0.89 21.82
N THR A 271 -3.98 0.61 22.96
CA THR A 271 -4.30 -0.77 23.36
C THR A 271 -5.31 -1.38 22.40
N ARG A 272 -5.15 -2.67 22.06
CA ARG A 272 -6.16 -3.43 21.32
C ARG A 272 -7.45 -3.59 22.17
N PRO A 273 -8.65 -3.50 21.57
CA PRO A 273 -9.88 -3.69 22.31
C PRO A 273 -10.03 -5.16 22.74
N SER A 274 -10.26 -5.38 24.03
CA SER A 274 -10.61 -6.69 24.60
C SER A 274 -11.97 -6.62 25.30
N SER A 275 -12.05 -5.89 26.42
CA SER A 275 -13.28 -5.57 27.15
C SER A 275 -13.49 -4.07 27.37
N SER A 276 -12.47 -3.26 27.12
CA SER A 276 -12.50 -1.80 27.23
C SER A 276 -12.22 -1.14 25.88
N PRO A 277 -12.63 0.12 25.68
CA PRO A 277 -12.21 0.91 24.53
C PRO A 277 -10.67 1.00 24.45
N PRO A 278 -10.10 1.14 23.23
CA PRO A 278 -8.69 1.45 23.04
C PRO A 278 -8.28 2.70 23.82
N ARG A 279 -7.14 2.61 24.50
CA ARG A 279 -6.52 3.74 25.22
C ARG A 279 -5.22 4.11 24.53
N LEU A 280 -5.01 5.41 24.31
CA LEU A 280 -3.71 5.93 23.87
C LEU A 280 -2.66 5.66 24.95
N LEU A 281 -1.59 4.97 24.56
CA LEU A 281 -0.44 4.66 25.41
C LEU A 281 0.67 5.67 25.22
N GLU A 282 1.08 5.86 23.97
CA GLU A 282 2.28 6.64 23.63
C GLU A 282 2.09 7.39 22.31
N THR A 283 2.79 8.51 22.15
CA THR A 283 2.84 9.29 20.91
C THR A 283 4.28 9.64 20.58
N PHE A 284 4.74 9.24 19.41
CA PHE A 284 6.09 9.51 18.94
C PHE A 284 6.06 10.50 17.78
N GLU A 285 6.67 11.67 17.95
CA GLU A 285 6.75 12.67 16.88
C GLU A 285 7.91 12.38 15.92
N PHE A 286 7.68 12.56 14.62
CA PHE A 286 8.73 12.45 13.60
C PHE A 286 9.61 13.69 13.50
N GLY A 287 9.12 14.82 14.04
CA GLY A 287 9.71 16.15 13.88
C GLY A 287 9.60 16.73 12.47
N ARG A 288 8.83 16.08 11.58
CA ARG A 288 8.72 16.43 10.15
C ARG A 288 7.39 15.94 9.56
N PHE A 289 6.93 16.57 8.47
CA PHE A 289 5.69 16.18 7.78
C PHE A 289 5.87 14.92 6.92
N VAL A 290 5.02 13.94 7.12
CA VAL A 290 5.01 12.69 6.39
C VAL A 290 3.97 12.72 5.28
N TRP A 291 4.42 12.42 4.06
CA TRP A 291 3.56 12.31 2.88
C TRP A 291 2.97 10.91 2.76
N GLU A 292 3.83 9.90 2.84
CA GLU A 292 3.46 8.50 2.69
C GLU A 292 4.18 7.65 3.74
N VAL A 293 3.51 6.57 4.14
CA VAL A 293 4.01 5.63 5.12
C VAL A 293 3.86 4.23 4.55
N ALA A 294 4.95 3.48 4.55
CA ALA A 294 4.90 2.05 4.36
C ALA A 294 5.30 1.34 5.67
N ILE A 295 4.41 0.50 6.18
CA ILE A 295 4.62 -0.27 7.39
C ILE A 295 5.37 -1.55 7.03
N ILE A 296 6.42 -1.86 7.79
CA ILE A 296 7.17 -3.10 7.67
C ILE A 296 6.90 -3.95 8.91
N HIS A 297 6.22 -5.07 8.70
CA HIS A 297 5.95 -6.04 9.74
C HIS A 297 7.18 -6.90 10.00
N GLY A 298 7.78 -6.79 11.19
CA GLY A 298 8.86 -7.71 11.63
C GLY A 298 8.38 -9.17 11.64
N SER A 299 7.11 -9.39 11.98
CA SER A 299 6.48 -10.71 11.98
C SER A 299 6.40 -11.34 10.60
N ALA A 300 6.24 -10.57 9.51
CA ALA A 300 6.17 -11.13 8.16
C ALA A 300 7.46 -11.92 7.86
N ARG A 301 8.61 -11.37 8.24
CA ARG A 301 9.89 -12.07 8.07
C ARG A 301 9.99 -13.31 8.94
N LYS A 302 9.53 -13.23 10.19
CA LYS A 302 9.46 -14.37 11.11
C LYS A 302 8.53 -15.46 10.56
N GLU A 303 7.30 -15.14 10.19
CA GLU A 303 6.31 -16.04 9.58
C GLU A 303 6.84 -16.71 8.31
N SER A 304 7.56 -15.94 7.46
CA SER A 304 8.22 -16.46 6.26
C SER A 304 9.25 -17.55 6.56
N LEU A 305 9.85 -17.55 7.75
CA LEU A 305 10.88 -18.51 8.17
C LEU A 305 10.32 -19.60 9.08
N GLU A 306 9.47 -19.26 10.04
CA GLU A 306 8.90 -20.19 11.03
C GLU A 306 8.05 -21.28 10.40
N GLY A 307 7.32 -20.95 9.32
CA GLY A 307 6.59 -21.95 8.54
C GLY A 307 7.50 -23.03 7.91
N ILE A 308 8.82 -22.82 7.91
CA ILE A 308 9.81 -23.77 7.40
C ILE A 308 10.72 -24.32 8.49
N PHE A 309 11.18 -23.45 9.38
CA PHE A 309 12.30 -23.68 10.28
C PHE A 309 11.95 -23.24 11.70
N PRO A 310 11.05 -23.97 12.38
CA PRO A 310 10.47 -23.56 13.67
C PRO A 310 11.45 -23.54 14.87
N ARG A 311 12.77 -23.68 14.67
CA ARG A 311 13.72 -23.93 15.78
C ARG A 311 14.78 -22.87 16.05
N ASN A 312 14.96 -21.84 15.22
CA ASN A 312 16.09 -20.90 15.38
C ASN A 312 15.73 -19.42 15.17
N VAL A 313 14.45 -19.06 15.02
CA VAL A 313 14.12 -17.64 14.86
C VAL A 313 14.15 -16.97 16.23
N ARG A 314 14.98 -15.93 16.34
CA ARG A 314 15.15 -15.14 17.56
C ARG A 314 13.78 -14.57 17.98
N GLU A 315 13.38 -14.76 19.24
CA GLU A 315 12.08 -14.33 19.76
C GLU A 315 11.85 -12.80 19.63
N ASP A 316 12.91 -12.04 19.39
CA ASP A 316 12.89 -10.57 19.34
C ASP A 316 12.11 -9.95 18.16
N ALA A 317 11.80 -10.71 17.10
CA ALA A 317 11.19 -10.13 15.89
C ALA A 317 9.77 -9.58 16.09
N ASP A 318 9.03 -10.10 17.08
CA ASP A 318 7.68 -9.59 17.40
C ASP A 318 7.73 -8.28 18.20
N ASN A 319 8.90 -7.92 18.72
CA ASN A 319 9.10 -6.72 19.53
C ASN A 319 9.51 -5.51 18.71
N VAL A 320 9.47 -5.61 17.38
CA VAL A 320 9.91 -4.55 16.49
C VAL A 320 8.89 -4.31 15.39
N ILE A 321 8.45 -3.06 15.26
CA ILE A 321 7.73 -2.57 14.10
C ILE A 321 8.53 -1.45 13.44
N SER A 322 8.64 -1.50 12.12
CA SER A 322 9.38 -0.50 11.36
C SER A 322 8.47 0.22 10.38
N PHE A 323 8.78 1.48 10.09
CA PHE A 323 8.04 2.33 9.19
C PHE A 323 9.02 3.04 8.27
N ILE A 324 8.68 3.09 6.99
CA ILE A 324 9.34 4.00 6.06
C ILE A 324 8.39 5.13 5.81
N ILE A 325 8.85 6.33 6.16
CA ILE A 325 8.09 7.55 5.96
C ILE A 325 8.78 8.38 4.89
N THR A 326 8.02 9.01 4.00
CA THR A 326 8.56 9.94 3.01
C THR A 326 8.39 11.38 3.48
N HIS A 327 9.44 12.18 3.32
CA HIS A 327 9.41 13.62 3.59
C HIS A 327 10.21 14.35 2.51
N GLU A 328 9.53 15.24 1.76
CA GLU A 328 10.08 16.07 0.68
C GLU A 328 10.82 15.29 -0.41
N TYR A 329 12.09 14.94 -0.18
CA TYR A 329 12.98 14.28 -1.15
C TYR A 329 13.58 12.97 -0.64
N ASP A 330 13.29 12.64 0.63
CA ASP A 330 13.91 11.56 1.37
C ASP A 330 12.88 10.58 1.92
N ALA A 331 13.31 9.36 2.17
CA ALA A 331 12.62 8.42 3.05
C ALA A 331 13.42 8.24 4.34
N PHE A 332 12.71 8.00 5.43
CA PHE A 332 13.29 7.79 6.74
C PHE A 332 12.74 6.48 7.30
N LEU A 333 13.65 5.61 7.75
CA LEU A 333 13.31 4.39 8.46
C LEU A 333 13.24 4.68 9.95
N TYR A 334 12.04 4.57 10.50
CA TYR A 334 11.79 4.60 11.93
C TYR A 334 11.51 3.18 12.43
N VAL A 335 11.95 2.91 13.64
CA VAL A 335 11.74 1.62 14.30
C VAL A 335 11.21 1.88 15.69
N ILE A 336 10.10 1.22 16.04
CA ILE A 336 9.60 1.16 17.41
C ILE A 336 9.95 -0.21 17.96
N GLU A 337 10.64 -0.21 19.10
CA GLU A 337 11.08 -1.42 19.79
C GLU A 337 10.39 -1.49 21.16
N SER A 338 9.86 -2.65 21.50
CA SER A 338 9.39 -2.98 22.84
C SER A 338 10.54 -3.65 23.59
N ASP A 339 11.17 -2.95 24.52
CA ASP A 339 12.22 -3.57 25.34
C ASP A 339 11.60 -4.51 26.39
N LEU A 340 11.67 -5.82 26.10
CA LEU A 340 11.25 -6.88 27.01
C LEU A 340 12.27 -7.18 28.12
N SER A 341 13.18 -6.25 28.45
CA SER A 341 14.12 -6.44 29.55
C SER A 341 13.37 -6.90 30.82
N PHE A 342 13.88 -7.96 31.45
CA PHE A 342 13.24 -8.69 32.56
C PHE A 342 12.85 -7.83 33.79
N TYR A 343 13.22 -6.55 33.82
CA TYR A 343 13.00 -5.63 34.92
C TYR A 343 11.84 -4.65 34.71
N ALA A 344 11.21 -4.62 33.52
CA ALA A 344 10.05 -3.77 33.28
C ALA A 344 8.84 -4.22 34.12
N GLN A 345 8.21 -3.31 34.86
CA GLN A 345 7.01 -3.62 35.65
C GLN A 345 5.77 -3.80 34.76
N SER A 346 5.81 -3.22 33.56
CA SER A 346 4.78 -3.35 32.52
C SER A 346 5.46 -3.37 31.15
N PRO A 347 5.02 -4.21 30.19
CA PRO A 347 5.55 -4.22 28.83
C PRO A 347 5.33 -2.89 28.08
N HIS A 348 4.48 -2.01 28.62
CA HIS A 348 4.19 -0.68 28.05
C HIS A 348 5.21 0.39 28.45
N ASP A 349 5.95 0.19 29.54
CA ASP A 349 6.78 1.25 30.12
C ASP A 349 8.10 1.49 29.35
N ASN A 350 8.46 0.57 28.44
CA ASN A 350 9.73 0.60 27.71
C ASN A 350 9.57 0.61 26.18
N LEU A 351 8.55 1.30 25.68
CA LEU A 351 8.41 1.52 24.24
C LEU A 351 9.34 2.67 23.81
N THR A 352 10.24 2.40 22.86
CA THR A 352 11.12 3.46 22.33
C THR A 352 11.05 3.51 20.81
N MET A 353 10.85 4.71 20.25
CA MET A 353 11.02 4.96 18.83
C MET A 353 12.43 5.46 18.57
N ARG A 354 13.11 4.86 17.60
CA ARG A 354 14.45 5.24 17.17
C ARG A 354 14.43 5.53 15.68
N PHE A 355 15.02 6.65 15.31
CA PHE A 355 15.39 6.90 13.92
C PHE A 355 16.57 5.99 13.57
N LYS A 356 16.45 5.20 12.50
CA LYS A 356 17.44 4.17 12.15
C LYS A 356 18.27 4.54 10.92
N ARG A 357 17.64 5.09 9.87
CA ARG A 357 18.32 5.33 8.60
C ARG A 357 17.60 6.37 7.74
N THR A 358 18.36 7.18 7.02
CA THR A 358 17.86 8.01 5.90
C THR A 358 18.10 7.27 4.59
N TYR A 359 17.13 7.35 3.70
CA TYR A 359 17.16 6.83 2.36
C TYR A 359 16.97 8.00 1.40
N GLU A 360 18.01 8.33 0.62
CA GLU A 360 17.88 9.32 -0.44
C GLU A 360 17.02 8.71 -1.57
N LEU A 361 15.76 9.13 -1.67
CA LEU A 361 14.84 8.63 -2.71
C LEU A 361 14.99 9.39 -4.04
N THR A 362 15.77 10.47 -4.05
CA THR A 362 15.91 11.36 -5.21
C THR A 362 17.37 11.53 -5.62
N HIS A 363 17.59 11.67 -6.93
CA HIS A 363 18.85 12.11 -7.54
C HIS A 363 18.63 13.42 -8.30
N GLY A 364 17.91 14.40 -7.72
CA GLY A 364 17.59 15.65 -8.41
C GLY A 364 16.46 16.49 -7.80
N TRP A 365 16.10 17.56 -8.51
CA TRP A 365 15.21 18.65 -8.08
C TRP A 365 13.69 18.38 -8.25
N MET A 366 13.26 17.15 -8.53
CA MET A 366 11.83 16.83 -8.69
C MET A 366 11.31 15.99 -7.51
N HIS A 367 10.06 16.31 -7.13
CA HIS A 367 9.30 15.83 -5.97
C HIS A 367 9.25 14.29 -5.81
N PRO A 368 8.97 13.81 -4.58
CA PRO A 368 9.41 12.52 -4.05
C PRO A 368 8.75 11.36 -4.76
N ALA A 369 9.30 10.17 -4.54
CA ALA A 369 8.63 8.89 -4.78
C ALA A 369 7.09 8.97 -4.71
N TRP A 370 6.43 8.57 -5.79
CA TRP A 370 4.99 8.42 -5.88
C TRP A 370 4.67 6.97 -5.58
N HIS A 371 3.80 6.74 -4.60
CA HIS A 371 3.36 5.41 -4.18
C HIS A 371 4.52 4.51 -3.74
N LEU A 372 4.87 4.58 -2.46
CA LEU A 372 5.79 3.68 -1.79
C LEU A 372 5.06 2.40 -1.36
N ARG A 373 5.59 1.25 -1.78
CA ARG A 373 5.15 -0.07 -1.31
C ARG A 373 6.31 -0.83 -0.71
N VAL A 374 6.09 -1.37 0.49
CA VAL A 374 6.94 -2.40 1.06
C VAL A 374 6.42 -3.73 0.53
N GLY A 375 7.34 -4.54 0.02
CA GLY A 375 7.01 -5.88 -0.42
C GLY A 375 6.53 -6.76 0.74
N LEU A 376 5.78 -7.82 0.44
CA LEU A 376 5.09 -8.67 1.42
C LEU A 376 6.01 -9.22 2.52
N THR A 377 7.28 -9.46 2.23
CA THR A 377 8.23 -10.01 3.21
C THR A 377 8.97 -8.93 4.00
N GLY A 378 8.78 -7.66 3.67
CA GLY A 378 9.48 -6.53 4.29
C GLY A 378 10.93 -6.34 3.86
N HIS A 379 11.42 -7.14 2.90
CA HIS A 379 12.83 -7.09 2.47
C HIS A 379 13.10 -6.01 1.43
N ARG A 380 12.07 -5.50 0.77
CA ARG A 380 12.22 -4.53 -0.31
C ARG A 380 11.18 -3.44 -0.21
N ILE A 381 11.59 -2.27 -0.69
CA ILE A 381 10.69 -1.20 -1.09
C ILE A 381 10.66 -1.08 -2.59
N THR A 382 9.50 -0.72 -3.11
CA THR A 382 9.29 -0.37 -4.50
C THR A 382 8.55 0.97 -4.54
N TRP A 383 8.93 1.86 -5.45
CA TRP A 383 8.30 3.17 -5.63
C TRP A 383 8.48 3.68 -7.04
N ILE A 384 7.70 4.70 -7.43
CA ILE A 384 7.86 5.36 -8.72
C ILE A 384 8.55 6.70 -8.52
N SER A 385 9.65 6.95 -9.24
CA SER A 385 10.33 8.25 -9.21
C SER A 385 9.93 9.11 -10.41
N GLY A 386 9.77 10.41 -10.18
CA GLY A 386 9.41 11.41 -11.19
C GLY A 386 10.52 11.84 -12.17
N GLY A 387 11.56 11.03 -12.39
CA GLY A 387 12.66 11.33 -13.33
C GLY A 387 13.77 12.22 -12.73
N ARG A 388 15.01 12.11 -13.26
CA ARG A 388 16.22 12.74 -12.67
C ARG A 388 16.49 14.16 -13.17
N LYS A 389 16.10 14.50 -14.42
CA LYS A 389 16.37 15.81 -15.04
C LYS A 389 15.11 16.60 -15.32
N LYS A 390 15.20 17.93 -15.11
CA LYS A 390 14.12 18.94 -15.12
C LYS A 390 13.14 18.93 -16.31
N ASN A 391 13.26 18.12 -17.36
CA ASN A 391 12.35 18.16 -18.52
C ASN A 391 12.32 16.93 -19.46
N VAL A 392 12.97 15.79 -19.18
CA VAL A 392 13.11 14.72 -20.21
C VAL A 392 12.93 13.28 -19.72
N ASP A 393 13.27 12.97 -18.47
CA ASP A 393 13.28 11.57 -18.03
C ASP A 393 11.85 11.12 -17.70
N SER A 394 11.43 10.00 -18.30
CA SER A 394 10.14 9.37 -17.98
C SER A 394 10.16 8.87 -16.53
N PRO A 395 9.00 8.80 -15.84
CA PRO A 395 8.94 8.20 -14.52
C PRO A 395 9.49 6.77 -14.58
N ALA A 396 10.22 6.39 -13.54
CA ALA A 396 10.88 5.09 -13.44
C ALA A 396 10.35 4.34 -12.22
N LEU A 397 10.15 3.04 -12.38
CA LEU A 397 9.84 2.16 -11.27
C LEU A 397 11.16 1.67 -10.64
N LEU A 398 11.29 1.86 -9.34
CA LEU A 398 12.53 1.62 -8.62
C LEU A 398 12.28 0.67 -7.47
N SER A 399 13.27 -0.15 -7.15
CA SER A 399 13.25 -0.99 -5.96
C SER A 399 14.57 -0.93 -5.22
N SER A 400 14.52 -1.11 -3.91
CA SER A 400 15.72 -1.23 -3.11
C SER A 400 15.54 -2.19 -1.93
N ASN A 401 16.65 -2.76 -1.49
CA ASN A 401 16.72 -3.65 -0.35
C ASN A 401 16.54 -2.87 0.97
N LEU A 402 15.71 -3.41 1.84
CA LEU A 402 15.56 -2.98 3.23
C LEU A 402 16.47 -3.82 4.11
N ASN A 403 17.63 -3.27 4.44
CA ASN A 403 18.51 -3.89 5.44
C ASN A 403 18.09 -3.42 6.84
N ILE A 404 17.15 -4.15 7.44
CA ILE A 404 16.64 -3.90 8.80
C ILE A 404 17.60 -4.48 9.87
N ASP A 405 18.37 -5.51 9.55
CA ASP A 405 19.16 -6.26 10.54
C ASP A 405 20.52 -5.68 10.89
N GLY A 406 20.93 -4.60 10.23
CA GLY A 406 22.19 -3.94 10.52
C GLY A 406 22.22 -3.42 11.96
N SER A 407 22.72 -4.23 12.89
CA SER A 407 23.06 -3.84 14.27
C SER A 407 24.35 -3.01 14.33
N GLY A 408 24.90 -2.62 13.18
CA GLY A 408 26.00 -1.69 13.12
C GLY A 408 25.53 -0.38 13.72
N GLY A 409 26.07 -0.04 14.89
CA GLY A 409 25.81 1.24 15.54
C GLY A 409 26.03 2.34 14.52
N CYS A 410 24.95 3.03 14.15
CA CYS A 410 24.99 4.16 13.26
C CYS A 410 25.54 5.36 14.05
N ASP A 411 26.80 5.29 14.46
CA ASP A 411 27.52 6.42 15.03
C ASP A 411 27.95 7.35 13.89
N GLY A 412 27.01 8.17 13.42
CA GLY A 412 27.26 9.36 12.59
C GLY A 412 27.37 9.15 11.08
N ASP A 413 26.51 9.88 10.33
CA ASP A 413 26.64 10.33 8.93
C ASP A 413 26.98 9.36 7.79
N ASP A 414 27.13 8.05 8.03
CA ASP A 414 27.33 7.07 6.95
C ASP A 414 26.04 6.85 6.14
N LEU A 415 25.80 7.75 5.18
CA LEU A 415 24.86 7.58 4.08
C LEU A 415 25.33 6.40 3.22
N VAL A 416 24.88 5.19 3.56
CA VAL A 416 25.05 4.03 2.68
C VAL A 416 24.12 4.25 1.49
N PRO A 417 24.65 4.36 0.24
CA PRO A 417 23.81 4.51 -0.93
C PRO A 417 22.85 3.34 -1.00
N LEU A 418 21.55 3.61 -1.15
CA LEU A 418 20.59 2.57 -1.47
C LEU A 418 21.10 1.84 -2.71
N LEU A 419 21.27 0.53 -2.63
CA LEU A 419 21.48 -0.28 -3.82
C LEU A 419 20.16 -0.26 -4.59
N GLN A 420 20.05 0.72 -5.47
CA GLN A 420 18.85 1.00 -6.23
C GLN A 420 18.87 0.10 -7.46
N ALA A 421 17.94 -0.84 -7.52
CA ALA A 421 17.63 -1.55 -8.74
C ALA A 421 16.57 -0.73 -9.49
N GLU A 422 16.92 -0.26 -10.68
CA GLU A 422 15.91 0.22 -11.61
C GLU A 422 15.16 -1.00 -12.14
N ILE A 423 13.84 -1.03 -11.94
CA ILE A 423 13.01 -2.08 -12.51
C ILE A 423 12.82 -1.73 -13.97
N ASP A 424 13.41 -2.53 -14.85
CA ASP A 424 13.21 -2.38 -16.27
C ASP A 424 11.74 -2.69 -16.57
N ILE A 425 11.00 -1.70 -17.08
CA ILE A 425 9.59 -1.84 -17.44
C ILE A 425 9.40 -2.61 -18.76
N GLY A 426 10.50 -2.96 -19.43
CA GLY A 426 10.48 -3.72 -20.68
C GLY A 426 9.94 -2.90 -21.84
N ASN A 427 8.96 -3.45 -22.56
CA ASN A 427 8.35 -2.76 -23.69
C ASN A 427 7.38 -1.67 -23.21
N ALA A 428 7.80 -0.40 -23.33
CA ALA A 428 7.00 0.77 -22.96
C ALA A 428 5.66 0.89 -23.70
N GLU A 429 5.45 0.21 -24.83
CA GLU A 429 4.15 0.17 -25.52
C GLU A 429 3.13 -0.72 -24.79
N ILE A 430 3.61 -1.72 -24.06
CA ILE A 430 2.77 -2.70 -23.36
C ILE A 430 2.65 -2.32 -21.88
N PHE A 431 3.67 -1.69 -21.31
CA PHE A 431 3.68 -1.27 -19.93
C PHE A 431 2.78 -0.03 -19.71
N PRO A 432 1.95 0.01 -18.65
CA PRO A 432 1.09 1.16 -18.38
C PRO A 432 1.90 2.44 -18.17
N ALA A 433 1.33 3.57 -18.61
CA ALA A 433 1.95 4.87 -18.41
C ALA A 433 2.15 5.18 -16.92
N LEU A 434 3.41 5.21 -16.46
CA LEU A 434 3.78 5.50 -15.06
C LEU A 434 3.49 6.94 -14.61
N TRP A 435 3.35 7.87 -15.54
CA TRP A 435 2.96 9.25 -15.25
C TRP A 435 1.44 9.38 -15.00
N ALA A 436 0.65 8.33 -15.26
CA ALA A 436 -0.80 8.35 -15.22
C ALA A 436 -1.34 7.76 -13.90
N PHE A 437 -0.80 8.22 -12.77
CA PHE A 437 -1.18 7.82 -11.40
C PHE A 437 -1.32 6.31 -11.20
N PRO A 438 -0.22 5.59 -11.39
CA PRO A 438 -0.23 4.14 -11.33
C PRO A 438 -0.58 3.63 -9.92
N GLN A 439 -1.43 2.62 -9.88
CA GLN A 439 -1.65 1.77 -8.72
C GLN A 439 -0.81 0.52 -8.90
N PHE A 440 -0.01 0.14 -7.92
CA PHE A 440 0.77 -1.09 -8.02
C PHE A 440 0.84 -1.85 -6.71
N ASP A 441 1.11 -3.14 -6.85
CA ASP A 441 1.42 -4.05 -5.77
C ASP A 441 2.50 -5.05 -6.21
N CYS A 442 3.26 -5.59 -5.26
CA CYS A 442 4.43 -6.41 -5.54
C CYS A 442 4.55 -7.56 -4.53
N ASP A 443 4.77 -8.77 -5.06
CA ASP A 443 5.24 -9.93 -4.29
C ASP A 443 6.71 -10.17 -4.67
N GLU A 444 7.62 -9.60 -3.90
CA GLU A 444 9.06 -9.67 -4.16
C GLU A 444 9.64 -11.06 -3.93
N ALA A 445 8.98 -11.91 -3.14
CA ALA A 445 9.40 -13.29 -2.91
C ALA A 445 9.13 -14.17 -4.13
N LEU A 446 8.13 -13.80 -4.94
CA LEU A 446 7.88 -14.41 -6.25
C LEU A 446 8.49 -13.62 -7.41
N GLY A 447 8.78 -12.34 -7.22
CA GLY A 447 9.08 -11.44 -8.33
C GLY A 447 7.88 -11.25 -9.23
N VAL A 448 6.71 -11.04 -8.65
CA VAL A 448 5.51 -10.62 -9.39
C VAL A 448 5.22 -9.17 -9.05
N LEU A 449 5.05 -8.36 -10.09
CA LEU A 449 4.61 -6.97 -9.98
C LEU A 449 3.32 -6.83 -10.77
N VAL A 450 2.34 -6.14 -10.19
CA VAL A 450 1.16 -5.73 -10.92
C VAL A 450 1.06 -4.23 -10.85
N LEU A 451 0.80 -3.61 -12.00
CA LEU A 451 0.67 -2.17 -12.13
C LEU A 451 -0.53 -1.84 -13.01
N GLY A 452 -1.41 -0.97 -12.52
CA GLY A 452 -2.54 -0.43 -13.25
C GLY A 452 -2.47 1.10 -13.29
N ASN A 453 -3.21 1.75 -14.17
CA ASN A 453 -3.27 3.21 -14.20
C ASN A 453 -4.69 3.76 -14.43
N VAL A 454 -4.80 5.09 -14.49
CA VAL A 454 -6.09 5.76 -14.64
C VAL A 454 -6.74 5.58 -16.01
N PHE A 455 -6.03 5.05 -17.00
CA PHE A 455 -6.59 4.73 -18.32
C PHE A 455 -7.15 3.32 -18.41
N GLY A 456 -7.08 2.54 -17.32
CA GLY A 456 -7.51 1.14 -17.32
C GLY A 456 -6.46 0.18 -17.85
N GLU A 457 -5.23 0.64 -18.09
CA GLU A 457 -4.13 -0.23 -18.53
C GLU A 457 -3.58 -0.98 -17.32
N LEU A 458 -3.62 -2.31 -17.35
CA LEU A 458 -3.10 -3.20 -16.32
C LEU A 458 -1.97 -4.05 -16.90
N ALA A 459 -0.80 -4.07 -16.26
CA ALA A 459 0.26 -5.02 -16.53
C ALA A 459 0.51 -5.95 -15.35
N VAL A 460 0.66 -7.23 -15.66
CA VAL A 460 1.10 -8.29 -14.74
C VAL A 460 2.47 -8.76 -15.22
N CYS A 461 3.49 -8.56 -14.39
CA CYS A 461 4.89 -8.84 -14.71
C CYS A 461 5.39 -10.02 -13.87
N ASP A 462 5.99 -11.02 -14.51
CA ASP A 462 6.80 -12.04 -13.83
C ASP A 462 8.27 -11.77 -14.15
N TYR A 463 9.08 -11.54 -13.12
CA TYR A 463 10.52 -11.35 -13.26
C TYR A 463 11.30 -12.68 -13.29
N MET A 464 10.60 -13.82 -13.20
CA MET A 464 11.21 -15.13 -13.05
C MET A 464 11.09 -16.05 -14.25
N PRO A 465 12.18 -16.76 -14.62
CA PRO A 465 12.16 -17.70 -15.74
C PRO A 465 11.50 -19.04 -15.38
N VAL A 466 11.31 -19.31 -14.08
CA VAL A 466 10.74 -20.56 -13.59
C VAL A 466 9.22 -20.37 -13.47
N PRO A 467 8.40 -21.16 -14.18
CA PRO A 467 6.95 -21.08 -14.07
C PRO A 467 6.51 -21.18 -12.61
N MET A 468 5.58 -20.32 -12.22
CA MET A 468 4.99 -20.39 -10.88
C MET A 468 4.14 -21.66 -10.77
N ASP A 469 4.59 -22.63 -9.97
CA ASP A 469 3.74 -23.74 -9.57
C ASP A 469 2.82 -23.30 -8.43
N THR A 470 1.56 -23.02 -8.75
CA THR A 470 0.55 -22.58 -7.76
C THR A 470 0.19 -23.65 -6.74
N SER A 471 0.57 -24.91 -6.96
CA SER A 471 0.27 -25.99 -6.01
C SER A 471 1.05 -25.84 -4.69
N ILE A 472 2.07 -24.97 -4.64
CA ILE A 472 2.83 -24.60 -3.44
C ILE A 472 2.06 -23.64 -2.51
N ILE A 473 1.03 -22.98 -3.03
CA ILE A 473 0.26 -21.95 -2.33
C ILE A 473 -0.89 -22.60 -1.56
N ILE A 474 -1.18 -22.09 -0.36
CA ILE A 474 -2.36 -22.50 0.42
C ILE A 474 -3.61 -22.02 -0.32
N HIS A 475 -4.55 -22.89 -0.69
CA HIS A 475 -5.99 -22.63 -0.53
C HIS A 475 -6.87 -23.77 -1.07
N GLU A 476 -7.35 -24.60 -0.15
CA GLU A 476 -8.71 -25.14 -0.27
C GLU A 476 -9.56 -24.40 0.76
N SER A 477 -10.59 -23.67 0.31
CA SER A 477 -11.55 -23.03 1.20
C SER A 477 -12.35 -24.12 1.92
N PRO A 478 -12.51 -24.07 3.26
CA PRO A 478 -13.38 -25.02 3.96
C PRO A 478 -14.82 -24.84 3.45
N GLY A 479 -15.43 -25.95 3.01
CA GLY A 479 -16.79 -25.98 2.44
C GLY A 479 -17.86 -25.69 3.49
N GLY A 480 -18.05 -24.43 3.85
CA GLY A 480 -19.11 -23.95 4.73
C GLY A 480 -20.34 -23.49 3.95
N GLY A 481 -21.54 -23.87 4.41
CA GLY A 481 -22.81 -23.41 3.84
C GLY A 481 -22.98 -21.88 3.92
N LEU A 482 -23.51 -21.30 2.86
CA LEU A 482 -23.66 -19.85 2.67
C LEU A 482 -25.03 -19.35 3.13
N PRO A 483 -25.13 -18.13 3.68
CA PRO A 483 -26.39 -17.40 3.80
C PRO A 483 -26.82 -16.78 2.46
N ASP A 484 -28.12 -16.49 2.33
CA ASP A 484 -28.77 -16.03 1.10
C ASP A 484 -28.27 -14.67 0.60
N THR A 485 -28.21 -14.53 -0.73
CA THR A 485 -27.80 -13.33 -1.45
C THR A 485 -28.88 -12.25 -1.43
N VAL A 486 -28.49 -11.00 -1.20
CA VAL A 486 -29.39 -9.83 -1.25
C VAL A 486 -29.12 -9.06 -2.56
N PRO A 487 -30.15 -8.68 -3.34
CA PRO A 487 -29.97 -7.88 -4.54
C PRO A 487 -29.68 -6.42 -4.21
N PHE A 488 -28.83 -5.77 -5.01
CA PHE A 488 -28.55 -4.34 -4.94
C PHE A 488 -29.52 -3.55 -5.83
N ASP A 489 -30.28 -2.62 -5.25
CA ASP A 489 -31.09 -1.64 -5.99
C ASP A 489 -30.53 -0.21 -5.90
N LYS A 490 -30.81 0.53 -6.99
CA LYS A 490 -30.15 1.77 -7.45
C LYS A 490 -30.38 3.01 -6.58
N MET A 491 -29.38 3.89 -6.53
CA MET A 491 -29.51 5.28 -6.07
C MET A 491 -28.66 6.23 -6.94
N TYR A 492 -29.28 7.27 -7.51
CA TYR A 492 -28.62 8.43 -8.15
C TYR A 492 -29.15 9.74 -7.57
N ALA A 493 -28.29 10.73 -7.38
CA ALA A 493 -28.66 12.16 -7.45
C ALA A 493 -27.43 13.02 -7.75
N SER A 494 -27.75 14.17 -8.34
CA SER A 494 -26.88 15.24 -8.78
C SER A 494 -26.39 16.16 -7.64
N TRP A 495 -25.39 16.97 -8.00
CA TRP A 495 -24.64 17.96 -7.22
C TRP A 495 -25.50 19.16 -6.79
N ASP A 496 -26.33 18.99 -5.75
CA ASP A 496 -27.40 19.95 -5.41
C ASP A 496 -27.30 20.46 -3.95
N THR A 497 -26.09 20.82 -3.51
CA THR A 497 -25.78 21.06 -2.09
C THR A 497 -25.80 22.53 -1.65
N VAL A 498 -25.45 23.51 -2.49
CA VAL A 498 -25.36 24.92 -2.03
C VAL A 498 -26.66 25.69 -2.20
N ALA A 499 -27.44 25.41 -3.24
CA ALA A 499 -28.69 26.12 -3.54
C ALA A 499 -29.77 26.01 -2.43
N LYS A 500 -29.65 25.01 -1.53
CA LYS A 500 -30.63 24.75 -0.47
C LYS A 500 -30.42 25.55 0.82
N THR A 501 -29.27 26.20 0.98
CA THR A 501 -28.91 26.85 2.26
C THR A 501 -29.51 28.25 2.44
N GLY A 502 -30.04 28.87 1.37
CA GLY A 502 -30.60 30.23 1.41
C GLY A 502 -29.58 31.34 1.71
N LEU A 503 -28.29 31.02 1.69
CA LEU A 503 -27.21 31.99 1.88
C LEU A 503 -27.17 33.00 0.72
N GLN A 504 -27.04 34.29 1.04
CA GLN A 504 -26.77 35.32 0.04
C GLN A 504 -25.33 35.16 -0.45
N ILE A 505 -25.17 34.65 -1.66
CA ILE A 505 -23.86 34.55 -2.34
C ILE A 505 -23.47 35.97 -2.79
N PRO A 506 -22.24 36.47 -2.48
CA PRO A 506 -21.80 37.76 -2.97
C PRO A 506 -21.85 37.83 -4.50
N THR A 507 -22.08 39.01 -5.07
CA THR A 507 -22.37 39.19 -6.51
C THR A 507 -21.27 38.73 -7.47
N HIS A 508 -20.04 38.52 -6.99
CA HIS A 508 -18.91 38.05 -7.79
C HIS A 508 -18.63 36.54 -7.62
N TRP A 509 -19.38 35.87 -6.74
CA TRP A 509 -19.33 34.43 -6.53
C TRP A 509 -20.56 33.77 -7.13
N SER A 510 -20.40 32.53 -7.56
CA SER A 510 -21.47 31.72 -8.15
C SER A 510 -21.33 30.27 -7.69
N ASN A 511 -22.45 29.61 -7.53
CA ASN A 511 -22.56 28.16 -7.42
C ASN A 511 -23.16 27.53 -8.69
N ASP A 512 -23.40 28.34 -9.73
CA ASP A 512 -23.90 27.87 -11.02
C ASP A 512 -22.74 27.36 -11.88
N TRP A 513 -22.26 26.16 -11.54
CA TRP A 513 -21.10 25.55 -12.19
C TRP A 513 -21.24 25.39 -13.72
N ALA A 514 -22.47 25.45 -14.25
CA ALA A 514 -22.70 25.45 -15.69
C ALA A 514 -22.15 26.72 -16.38
N ASN A 515 -22.11 27.86 -15.67
CA ASN A 515 -21.61 29.13 -16.19
C ASN A 515 -20.10 29.29 -16.10
N LEU A 516 -19.41 28.49 -15.27
CA LEU A 516 -17.94 28.52 -15.14
C LEU A 516 -17.23 28.04 -16.45
N GLY A 517 -17.99 27.51 -17.40
CA GLY A 517 -17.48 27.00 -18.67
C GLY A 517 -16.93 25.57 -18.52
N SER A 518 -17.14 24.76 -19.55
CA SER A 518 -16.79 23.33 -19.53
C SER A 518 -15.32 23.06 -19.21
N ARG A 519 -14.40 23.95 -19.62
CA ARG A 519 -12.95 23.78 -19.34
C ARG A 519 -12.58 23.81 -17.86
N HIS A 520 -13.30 24.58 -17.05
CA HIS A 520 -13.00 24.75 -15.63
C HIS A 520 -13.79 23.77 -14.77
N MET A 521 -15.03 23.45 -15.16
CA MET A 521 -15.81 22.40 -14.50
C MET A 521 -15.09 21.04 -14.57
N LEU A 522 -14.55 20.66 -15.74
CA LEU A 522 -13.77 19.43 -15.93
C LEU A 522 -12.53 19.34 -15.02
N ARG A 523 -12.08 20.46 -14.41
CA ARG A 523 -10.97 20.44 -13.45
C ARG A 523 -11.40 19.99 -12.05
N TRP A 524 -12.68 19.85 -11.75
CA TRP A 524 -13.19 19.61 -10.40
C TRP A 524 -14.22 18.48 -10.30
N GLU A 525 -14.37 17.67 -11.33
CA GLU A 525 -15.33 16.56 -11.35
C GLU A 525 -14.88 15.39 -10.45
N GLY A 526 -13.61 15.37 -10.03
CA GLY A 526 -12.99 14.22 -9.36
C GLY A 526 -12.62 13.12 -10.35
N THR A 527 -12.50 13.46 -11.63
CA THR A 527 -12.02 12.59 -12.69
C THR A 527 -10.49 12.52 -12.67
N PRO A 528 -9.89 11.35 -12.99
CA PRO A 528 -8.45 11.25 -12.96
C PRO A 528 -7.71 12.29 -13.79
N GLY A 529 -6.73 12.94 -13.16
CA GLY A 529 -5.94 14.03 -13.75
C GLY A 529 -6.51 15.44 -13.56
N ASP A 530 -7.72 15.58 -13.00
CA ASP A 530 -8.27 16.89 -12.65
C ASP A 530 -7.79 17.40 -11.27
N ARG A 531 -8.04 18.67 -10.92
CA ARG A 531 -7.57 19.28 -9.66
C ARG A 531 -8.24 18.64 -8.44
N ALA A 532 -9.53 18.33 -8.50
CA ALA A 532 -10.23 17.69 -7.39
C ALA A 532 -9.63 16.31 -7.08
N TRP A 533 -9.38 15.55 -8.12
CA TRP A 533 -8.75 14.24 -8.06
C TRP A 533 -7.29 14.33 -7.60
N LEU A 534 -6.52 15.29 -8.12
CA LEU A 534 -5.15 15.56 -7.67
C LEU A 534 -5.09 15.90 -6.18
N LEU A 535 -5.97 16.77 -5.71
CA LEU A 535 -6.04 17.14 -4.30
C LEU A 535 -6.47 15.96 -3.43
N GLU A 536 -7.44 15.17 -3.88
CA GLU A 536 -7.87 13.96 -3.18
C GLU A 536 -6.73 12.92 -3.08
N TYR A 537 -5.93 12.77 -4.13
CA TYR A 537 -4.84 11.79 -4.17
C TYR A 537 -3.56 12.30 -3.48
N ALA A 538 -3.19 13.56 -3.67
CA ALA A 538 -2.08 14.17 -2.96
C ALA A 538 -2.35 14.28 -1.45
N PHE A 539 -3.63 14.47 -1.07
CA PHE A 539 -4.07 14.63 0.30
C PHE A 539 -5.18 13.64 0.65
N HIS A 540 -4.91 12.34 0.45
CA HIS A 540 -5.84 11.24 0.80
C HIS A 540 -6.49 11.36 2.19
N PHE A 541 -5.85 12.09 3.10
CA PHE A 541 -6.37 12.34 4.43
C PHE A 541 -7.50 13.38 4.52
N LEU A 542 -7.60 14.31 3.57
CA LEU A 542 -8.66 15.31 3.50
C LEU A 542 -9.95 14.74 2.88
N GLY A 543 -9.89 13.59 2.20
CA GLY A 543 -11.03 13.10 1.43
C GLY A 543 -11.29 13.93 0.16
N ARG A 544 -12.44 13.72 -0.47
CA ARG A 544 -12.77 14.37 -1.74
C ARG A 544 -13.03 15.86 -1.54
N PRO A 545 -12.40 16.73 -2.34
CA PRO A 545 -12.76 18.14 -2.35
C PRO A 545 -14.16 18.33 -2.94
N GLU A 546 -15.00 19.02 -2.18
CA GLU A 546 -16.36 19.41 -2.54
C GLU A 546 -16.36 20.88 -2.98
N PRO A 547 -16.37 21.18 -4.28
CA PRO A 547 -16.45 22.56 -4.75
C PRO A 547 -17.76 23.21 -4.28
N ILE A 548 -17.66 24.39 -3.66
CA ILE A 548 -18.79 25.11 -3.06
C ILE A 548 -19.16 26.30 -3.93
N LEU A 549 -18.21 27.21 -4.17
CA LEU A 549 -18.40 28.40 -4.96
C LEU A 549 -17.21 28.61 -5.90
N TYR A 550 -17.44 29.32 -6.99
CA TYR A 550 -16.37 29.86 -7.82
C TYR A 550 -16.59 31.35 -8.07
N ARG A 551 -15.49 32.07 -8.30
CA ARG A 551 -15.53 33.47 -8.74
C ARG A 551 -15.51 33.50 -10.27
N ASP A 552 -16.37 34.34 -10.86
CA ASP A 552 -16.49 34.46 -12.33
C ASP A 552 -15.10 34.75 -12.96
N PRO A 553 -14.72 34.03 -14.03
CA PRO A 553 -13.42 34.20 -14.68
C PRO A 553 -13.09 35.62 -15.15
N GLY A 554 -14.09 36.51 -15.27
CA GLY A 554 -13.85 37.95 -15.50
C GLY A 554 -13.12 38.68 -14.36
N ASN A 555 -13.01 38.08 -13.17
CA ASN A 555 -12.50 38.70 -11.93
C ASN A 555 -11.50 37.80 -11.15
N GLY A 556 -10.92 36.80 -11.82
CA GLY A 556 -9.99 35.81 -11.26
C GLY A 556 -10.70 34.51 -10.89
N ASP A 557 -10.26 33.38 -11.47
CA ASP A 557 -10.90 32.07 -11.32
C ASP A 557 -10.53 31.44 -9.97
N GLU A 558 -11.10 31.97 -8.90
CA GLU A 558 -10.98 31.36 -7.59
C GLU A 558 -12.05 30.29 -7.40
N VAL A 559 -11.66 29.15 -6.83
CA VAL A 559 -12.57 28.08 -6.43
C VAL A 559 -12.49 27.89 -4.92
N LEU A 560 -13.62 28.11 -4.25
CA LEU A 560 -13.81 27.77 -2.85
C LEU A 560 -14.39 26.35 -2.78
N PHE A 561 -13.67 25.45 -2.13
CA PHE A 561 -14.08 24.06 -1.93
C PHE A 561 -13.88 23.64 -0.48
N ARG A 562 -14.48 22.51 -0.09
CA ARG A 562 -14.31 21.91 1.25
C ARG A 562 -13.68 20.55 1.13
N ALA A 563 -12.72 20.23 1.99
CA ALA A 563 -12.16 18.88 2.10
C ALA A 563 -11.79 18.61 3.56
N GLY A 564 -12.15 17.45 4.09
CA GLY A 564 -11.71 16.99 5.42
C GLY A 564 -12.23 17.86 6.57
N GLY A 565 -13.37 18.52 6.36
CA GLY A 565 -13.94 19.50 7.28
C GLY A 565 -13.38 20.93 7.13
N LEU A 566 -12.32 21.15 6.36
CA LEU A 566 -11.70 22.46 6.12
C LEU A 566 -12.21 23.11 4.84
N TYR A 567 -12.13 24.44 4.75
CA TYR A 567 -12.42 25.18 3.52
C TYR A 567 -11.11 25.64 2.86
N PHE A 568 -11.07 25.58 1.53
CA PHE A 568 -9.92 25.91 0.71
C PHE A 568 -10.33 26.87 -0.40
N LEU A 569 -9.54 27.92 -0.61
CA LEU A 569 -9.69 28.85 -1.72
C LEU A 569 -8.49 28.73 -2.63
N LEU A 570 -8.69 28.29 -3.87
CA LEU A 570 -7.63 28.10 -4.86
C LEU A 570 -7.81 29.09 -6.02
N GLY A 571 -6.78 29.90 -6.32
CA GLY A 571 -6.75 30.80 -7.48
C GLY A 571 -6.56 30.12 -8.84
N ASP A 572 -6.81 30.86 -9.93
CA ASP A 572 -6.78 30.34 -11.31
C ASP A 572 -5.40 29.90 -11.76
N ASP A 573 -4.38 30.69 -11.38
CA ASP A 573 -2.99 30.43 -11.74
C ASP A 573 -2.47 29.09 -11.23
N GLY A 574 -3.22 28.43 -10.34
CA GLY A 574 -3.11 27.01 -10.04
C GLY A 574 -1.82 26.61 -9.33
N GLU A 575 -0.96 27.57 -9.05
CA GLU A 575 0.39 27.31 -8.55
C GLU A 575 0.71 28.13 -7.29
N ASP A 576 0.07 29.27 -7.03
CA ASP A 576 0.63 30.20 -6.04
C ASP A 576 -0.22 30.53 -4.80
N ASP A 577 -1.55 30.51 -4.83
CA ASP A 577 -2.33 30.91 -3.65
C ASP A 577 -3.44 29.90 -3.31
N ILE A 578 -3.14 29.01 -2.35
CA ILE A 578 -4.16 28.28 -1.58
C ILE A 578 -4.32 28.95 -0.22
N TYR A 579 -5.54 29.37 0.09
CA TYR A 579 -5.91 29.78 1.43
C TYR A 579 -6.71 28.66 2.10
N VAL A 580 -6.35 28.33 3.33
CA VAL A 580 -7.06 27.34 4.15
C VAL A 580 -7.78 28.06 5.29
N TYR A 581 -9.07 27.80 5.43
CA TYR A 581 -9.92 28.33 6.47
C TYR A 581 -10.41 27.20 7.38
N SER A 582 -10.50 27.51 8.68
CA SER A 582 -10.94 26.55 9.69
C SER A 582 -12.43 26.25 9.57
N ALA A 583 -12.84 25.07 10.07
CA ALA A 583 -14.20 24.53 9.98
C ALA A 583 -15.25 25.34 10.78
N ASP A 584 -14.80 26.10 11.77
CA ASP A 584 -15.62 26.95 12.64
C ASP A 584 -16.02 28.28 12.00
N LEU A 585 -15.37 28.67 10.90
CA LEU A 585 -15.72 29.86 10.14
C LEU A 585 -16.97 29.61 9.30
N THR A 586 -17.92 30.55 9.33
CA THR A 586 -19.08 30.49 8.46
C THR A 586 -18.68 30.90 7.04
N LEU A 587 -19.46 30.47 6.04
CA LEU A 587 -19.24 30.89 4.65
C LEU A 587 -19.25 32.42 4.52
N SER A 588 -20.07 33.12 5.32
CA SER A 588 -20.08 34.58 5.38
C SER A 588 -18.79 35.17 5.95
N ASP A 589 -18.16 34.52 6.93
CA ASP A 589 -16.87 34.97 7.49
C ASP A 589 -15.73 34.81 6.47
N ILE A 590 -15.79 33.74 5.67
CA ILE A 590 -14.83 33.45 4.60
C ILE A 590 -15.00 34.47 3.46
N LEU A 591 -16.24 34.68 3.00
CA LEU A 591 -16.54 35.54 1.85
C LEU A 591 -16.59 37.03 2.18
N GLY A 592 -16.88 37.41 3.43
CA GLY A 592 -17.05 38.80 3.87
C GLY A 592 -15.74 39.55 4.12
N ASN A 593 -14.62 38.84 4.23
CA ASN A 593 -13.30 39.42 4.53
C ASN A 593 -12.53 39.88 3.28
N GLY A 594 -13.19 40.55 2.34
CA GLY A 594 -12.56 41.08 1.12
C GLY A 594 -11.45 42.13 1.36
N SER A 595 -11.29 42.63 2.58
CA SER A 595 -10.29 43.63 2.97
C SER A 595 -9.19 43.11 3.91
N MET A 596 -9.25 41.85 4.33
CA MET A 596 -8.17 41.25 5.12
C MET A 596 -7.09 40.74 4.15
N LEU A 597 -6.41 41.67 3.48
CA LEU A 597 -5.04 41.43 3.00
C LEU A 597 -4.22 41.07 4.25
N TRP A 598 -4.08 39.77 4.50
CA TRP A 598 -3.10 39.25 5.45
C TRP A 598 -1.75 39.90 5.14
N PRO A 599 -0.95 40.24 6.18
CA PRO A 599 0.23 41.07 6.00
C PRO A 599 1.11 40.47 4.91
N GLU A 600 1.47 41.30 3.93
CA GLU A 600 2.34 40.98 2.80
C GLU A 600 3.63 40.29 3.27
N LYS A 601 3.57 38.97 3.44
CA LYS A 601 4.68 38.10 3.11
C LYS A 601 4.32 37.43 1.80
N ARG A 602 4.41 38.24 0.75
CA ARG A 602 4.50 37.76 -0.62
C ARG A 602 5.80 36.96 -0.71
N LEU A 603 5.72 35.65 -0.51
CA LEU A 603 6.85 34.75 -0.70
C LEU A 603 7.16 34.72 -2.20
N GLU A 604 8.42 35.00 -2.55
CA GLU A 604 8.84 35.16 -3.94
C GLU A 604 8.57 33.90 -4.77
N ARG A 605 8.07 34.18 -5.98
CA ARG A 605 7.74 33.30 -7.10
C ARG A 605 8.81 32.21 -7.35
N ARG A 606 8.54 30.96 -6.97
CA ARG A 606 9.20 29.75 -7.51
C ARG A 606 8.30 28.50 -7.48
N ASP A 607 8.05 28.00 -8.69
CA ASP A 607 7.74 26.61 -9.08
C ASP A 607 6.38 25.99 -8.69
N GLY A 608 5.43 25.90 -9.64
CA GLY A 608 4.65 24.69 -9.91
C GLY A 608 3.57 24.23 -8.91
N ILE A 609 2.89 23.13 -9.26
CA ILE A 609 2.14 22.25 -8.32
C ILE A 609 2.98 21.88 -7.07
N VAL A 610 4.29 21.91 -7.22
CA VAL A 610 5.36 21.80 -6.22
C VAL A 610 5.18 22.79 -5.04
N GLY A 611 4.94 24.07 -5.33
CA GLY A 611 4.67 25.09 -4.33
C GLY A 611 3.38 24.84 -3.55
N LEU A 612 2.38 24.25 -4.21
CA LEU A 612 1.06 23.96 -3.65
C LEU A 612 1.13 23.00 -2.45
N ASN A 613 1.82 21.87 -2.63
CA ASN A 613 1.94 20.83 -1.62
C ASN A 613 2.69 21.33 -0.38
N ARG A 614 3.81 22.03 -0.61
CA ARG A 614 4.58 22.65 0.46
C ARG A 614 3.78 23.72 1.19
N LYS A 615 3.07 24.61 0.48
CA LYS A 615 2.24 25.67 1.08
C LYS A 615 1.09 25.11 1.89
N ILE A 616 0.37 24.08 1.41
CA ILE A 616 -0.66 23.40 2.21
C ILE A 616 -0.04 22.82 3.48
N GLY A 617 1.09 22.12 3.37
CA GLY A 617 1.82 21.62 4.54
C GLY A 617 2.21 22.72 5.53
N GLU A 618 2.77 23.84 5.05
CA GLU A 618 3.17 25.00 5.85
C GLU A 618 1.99 25.74 6.49
N VAL A 619 0.86 25.87 5.79
CA VAL A 619 -0.37 26.49 6.33
C VAL A 619 -0.99 25.59 7.40
N LEU A 620 -0.99 24.27 7.17
CA LEU A 620 -1.38 23.28 8.16
C LEU A 620 -0.43 23.30 9.39
N LEU A 621 0.87 23.56 9.20
CA LEU A 621 1.89 23.68 10.26
C LEU A 621 1.76 24.92 11.15
N GLN A 622 1.39 26.07 10.58
CA GLN A 622 1.49 27.36 11.27
C GLN A 622 0.34 27.67 12.23
N ARG A 623 -0.69 26.83 12.32
CA ARG A 623 -1.85 27.08 13.19
C ARG A 623 -2.11 25.91 14.13
N PRO A 624 -1.92 26.07 15.45
CA PRO A 624 -2.71 25.30 16.40
C PRO A 624 -4.16 25.77 16.25
N ILE A 625 -5.04 24.89 15.77
CA ILE A 625 -6.49 25.12 15.70
C ILE A 625 -7.08 24.94 17.09
#